data_AF-A0A9D8DTG2-F1
#
_entry.id   AF-A0A9D8DTG2-F1
#
_cell.length_a   1.000
_cell.length_b   1.000
_cell.length_c   1.000
_cell.angle_alpha   90.00
_cell.angle_beta   90.00
_cell.angle_gamma   90.00
#
_symmetry.space_group_name_H-M   'P 1'
#
loop_
_entity.id
_entity.type
_entity.pdbx_description
1 polymer ?
#
loop_
_entity_poly.entity_id
_entity_poly.type
_entity_poly.pdbx_seq_one_letter_code
_entity_poly.pdbx_strand_id
1 'polypeptide(L)'
;LFLVIAGSVVAFSSFTWLINKAPISLASTYAYVNPAVAVVLGLFLYAEAITSDVVVGLTIVLGGVILVVSGESLVQRRSRATGPPETPVT
;
A
#
# COMPACT_ATOMS: atom_id res chain seq x y z
N LEU A 1 -1.52 -24.77 10.34
CA LEU A 1 -0.95 -24.37 11.66
C LEU A 1 0.42 -23.69 11.52
N PHE A 2 1.40 -24.31 10.85
CA PHE A 2 2.74 -23.73 10.68
C PHE A 2 2.76 -22.37 9.94
N LEU A 3 2.06 -22.23 8.81
CA LEU A 3 1.90 -20.94 8.09
C LEU A 3 1.12 -19.89 8.88
N VAL A 4 0.16 -20.32 9.71
CA VAL A 4 -0.67 -19.43 10.54
C VAL A 4 0.14 -18.86 11.71
N ILE A 5 1.09 -19.63 12.26
CA ILE A 5 1.96 -19.19 13.36
C ILE A 5 3.16 -18.43 12.78
N ALA A 6 3.92 -19.01 11.85
CA ALA A 6 5.12 -18.36 11.31
C ALA A 6 4.80 -17.12 10.46
N GLY A 7 3.80 -17.19 9.59
CA GLY A 7 3.42 -16.08 8.71
C GLY A 7 2.76 -14.93 9.47
N SER A 8 1.76 -15.24 10.31
CA SER A 8 1.01 -14.20 11.04
C SER A 8 1.85 -13.55 12.13
N VAL A 9 2.70 -14.30 12.86
CA VAL A 9 3.56 -13.70 13.90
C VAL A 9 4.58 -12.76 13.26
N VAL A 10 5.21 -13.15 12.15
CA VAL A 10 6.18 -12.28 11.45
C VAL A 10 5.47 -11.05 10.86
N ALA A 11 4.32 -11.22 10.22
CA ALA A 11 3.55 -10.10 9.65
C ALA A 11 3.07 -9.12 10.74
N PHE A 12 2.53 -9.64 11.84
CA PHE A 12 2.01 -8.83 12.93
C PHE A 12 3.14 -8.14 13.72
N SER A 13 4.26 -8.83 13.99
CA SER A 13 5.43 -8.21 14.59
C SER A 13 6.02 -7.12 13.71
N SER A 14 6.10 -7.33 12.39
CA SER A 14 6.59 -6.32 11.46
C SER A 14 5.67 -5.10 11.41
N PHE A 15 4.34 -5.30 11.40
CA PHE A 15 3.36 -4.22 11.51
C PHE A 15 3.52 -3.43 12.81
N THR A 16 3.67 -4.13 13.94
CA THR A 16 3.79 -3.51 15.27
C THR A 16 5.12 -2.74 15.40
N TRP A 17 6.20 -3.22 14.78
CA TRP A 17 7.46 -2.51 14.68
C TRP A 17 7.34 -1.25 13.79
N LEU A 18 6.64 -1.38 12.66
CA LEU A 18 6.44 -0.29 11.72
C LEU A 18 5.67 0.86 12.37
N ILE A 19 4.55 0.60 13.06
CA ILE A 19 3.78 1.67 13.71
C ILE A 19 4.51 2.31 14.91
N ASN A 20 5.45 1.61 15.54
CA ASN A 20 6.24 2.15 16.66
C ASN A 20 7.42 3.01 16.19
N LYS A 21 8.02 2.72 15.02
CA LYS A 21 9.22 3.42 14.52
C LYS A 21 8.98 4.33 13.31
N ALA A 22 7.89 4.16 12.58
CA ALA A 22 7.62 4.90 11.36
C ALA A 22 6.47 5.91 11.57
N PRO A 23 6.56 7.12 10.97
CA PRO A 23 5.47 8.08 10.98
C PRO A 23 4.20 7.48 10.33
N ILE A 24 3.03 7.81 10.86
CA ILE A 24 1.70 7.28 10.47
C ILE A 24 1.45 7.35 8.95
N SER A 25 2.09 8.29 8.26
CA SER A 25 2.03 8.41 6.80
C SER A 25 2.52 7.16 6.05
N LEU A 26 3.44 6.36 6.62
CA LEU A 26 3.89 5.08 6.05
C LEU A 26 2.86 3.95 6.24
N ALA A 27 2.07 4.01 7.31
CA ALA A 27 1.00 3.04 7.55
C ALA A 27 -0.14 3.20 6.54
N SER A 28 -0.46 4.42 6.11
CA SER A 28 -1.45 4.63 5.03
C SER A 28 -0.92 4.15 3.68
N THR A 29 0.39 4.32 3.42
CA THR A 29 0.97 3.86 2.15
C THR A 29 1.01 2.32 2.05
N TYR A 30 1.10 1.62 3.18
CA TYR A 30 1.08 0.15 3.22
C TYR A 30 -0.21 -0.46 2.63
N ALA A 31 -1.35 0.22 2.77
CA ALA A 31 -2.62 -0.22 2.18
C ALA A 31 -2.60 -0.23 0.64
N TYR A 32 -1.76 0.61 0.01
CA TYR A 32 -1.58 0.63 -1.45
C TYR A 32 -0.51 -0.36 -1.93
N VAL A 33 0.48 -0.64 -1.10
CA VAL A 33 1.54 -1.61 -1.41
C VAL A 33 1.00 -3.04 -1.34
N ASN A 34 0.10 -3.34 -0.39
CA ASN A 34 -0.40 -4.69 -0.18
C ASN A 34 -1.09 -5.31 -1.43
N PRO A 35 -1.99 -4.60 -2.14
CA PRO A 35 -2.54 -5.08 -3.42
C PRO A 35 -1.47 -5.31 -4.50
N ALA A 36 -0.47 -4.43 -4.61
CA ALA A 36 0.61 -4.60 -5.57
C ALA A 36 1.45 -5.84 -5.27
N VAL A 37 1.79 -6.07 -4.00
CA VAL A 37 2.52 -7.26 -3.54
C VAL A 37 1.70 -8.53 -3.77
N ALA A 38 0.41 -8.52 -3.47
CA ALA A 38 -0.48 -9.66 -3.72
C ALA A 38 -0.56 -10.02 -5.21
N VAL A 39 -0.64 -9.03 -6.10
CA VAL A 39 -0.62 -9.23 -7.55
C VAL A 39 0.70 -9.83 -8.02
N VAL A 40 1.84 -9.28 -7.60
CA VAL A 40 3.17 -9.77 -8.00
C VAL A 40 3.38 -11.20 -7.53
N LEU A 41 3.02 -11.49 -6.27
CA LEU A 41 3.10 -12.84 -5.72
C LEU A 41 2.13 -13.80 -6.40
N GLY A 42 0.92 -13.34 -6.73
CA GLY A 42 -0.05 -14.13 -7.51
C GLY A 42 0.49 -14.51 -8.88
N LEU A 43 1.12 -13.58 -9.60
CA LEU A 43 1.73 -13.86 -10.90
C LEU A 43 2.92 -14.82 -10.81
N PHE A 44 3.76 -14.70 -9.77
CA PHE A 44 4.96 -15.53 -9.59
C PHE A 44 4.67 -16.93 -9.02
N LEU A 45 3.74 -17.05 -8.08
CA LEU A 45 3.48 -18.29 -7.36
C LEU A 45 2.43 -19.17 -8.05
N TYR A 46 1.45 -18.57 -8.71
CA TYR A 46 0.33 -19.34 -9.24
C TYR A 46 0.65 -20.00 -10.58
N ALA A 47 1.53 -19.44 -11.43
CA ALA A 47 1.99 -20.04 -12.70
C ALA A 47 0.89 -20.66 -13.60
N GLU A 48 -0.38 -20.34 -13.36
CA GLU A 48 -1.53 -20.85 -14.10
C GLU A 48 -1.76 -20.00 -15.34
N ALA A 49 -2.34 -20.63 -16.37
CA ALA A 49 -2.67 -19.95 -17.62
C ALA A 49 -3.55 -18.73 -17.32
N ILE A 50 -3.12 -17.56 -17.80
CA ILE A 50 -3.84 -16.30 -17.64
C ILE A 50 -5.21 -16.45 -18.33
N THR A 51 -6.22 -16.77 -17.55
CA THR A 51 -7.63 -16.82 -17.98
C THR A 51 -8.23 -15.42 -17.91
N SER A 52 -9.29 -15.21 -18.68
CA SER A 52 -9.99 -13.93 -18.77
C SER A 52 -10.41 -13.40 -17.38
N ASP A 53 -10.81 -14.28 -16.47
CA ASP A 53 -11.19 -13.92 -15.09
C ASP A 53 -10.04 -13.33 -14.29
N VAL A 54 -8.82 -13.85 -14.45
CA VAL A 54 -7.61 -13.33 -13.79
C VAL A 54 -7.30 -11.93 -14.30
N VAL A 55 -7.42 -11.70 -15.61
CA VAL A 55 -7.18 -10.38 -16.22
C VAL A 55 -8.20 -9.35 -15.73
N VAL A 56 -9.48 -9.75 -15.63
CA VAL A 56 -10.54 -8.87 -15.11
C VAL A 56 -10.29 -8.53 -13.64
N GLY A 57 -10.01 -9.52 -12.80
CA GLY A 57 -9.70 -9.31 -11.38
C GLY A 57 -8.48 -8.39 -11.18
N LEU A 58 -7.41 -8.64 -11.94
CA LEU A 58 -6.21 -7.82 -11.93
C LEU A 58 -6.51 -6.36 -12.31
N THR A 59 -7.31 -6.15 -13.36
CA THR A 59 -7.69 -4.82 -13.84
C THR A 59 -8.49 -4.04 -12.79
N ILE A 60 -9.43 -4.71 -12.11
CA ILE A 60 -10.25 -4.10 -11.05
C ILE A 60 -9.37 -3.67 -9.87
N VAL A 61 -8.49 -4.57 -9.40
CA VAL A 61 -7.61 -4.30 -8.24
C VAL A 61 -6.63 -3.18 -8.57
N LEU A 62 -5.90 -3.27 -9.68
CA LEU A 62 -4.93 -2.25 -10.09
C LEU A 62 -5.62 -0.91 -10.37
N GLY A 63 -6.77 -0.92 -11.04
CA GLY A 63 -7.57 0.29 -11.29
C GLY A 63 -8.00 0.98 -10.00
N GLY A 64 -8.46 0.22 -9.00
CA GLY A 64 -8.80 0.74 -7.68
C GLY A 64 -7.60 1.37 -6.97
N VAL A 65 -6.44 0.71 -6.97
CA VAL A 65 -5.22 1.25 -6.36
C VAL A 65 -4.78 2.54 -7.02
N ILE A 66 -4.77 2.59 -8.36
CA ILE A 66 -4.38 3.78 -9.12
C ILE A 66 -5.32 4.96 -8.80
N LEU A 67 -6.63 4.71 -8.70
CA LEU A 67 -7.62 5.73 -8.37
C LEU A 67 -7.35 6.36 -7.00
N VAL A 68 -7.11 5.53 -5.97
CA VAL A 68 -6.90 6.04 -4.61
C VAL A 68 -5.55 6.75 -4.48
N VAL A 69 -4.48 6.18 -5.03
CA VAL A 69 -3.15 6.81 -5.02
C VAL A 69 -3.17 8.17 -5.73
N SER A 70 -3.87 8.26 -6.86
CA SER A 70 -4.03 9.53 -7.60
C SER A 70 -4.79 10.56 -6.75
N GLY A 71 -5.86 10.15 -6.06
CA GLY A 71 -6.63 11.01 -5.16
C GLY A 71 -5.81 11.52 -3.97
N GLU A 72 -5.05 10.66 -3.29
CA GLU A 72 -4.23 11.06 -2.15
C GLU A 72 -3.10 12.02 -2.53
N SER A 73 -2.47 11.81 -3.71
CA SER A 73 -1.40 12.70 -4.20
C SER A 73 -1.87 14.14 -4.41
N LEU A 74 -3.14 14.32 -4.81
CA LEU A 74 -3.76 15.63 -4.99
C LEU A 74 -4.11 16.27 -3.64
N VAL A 75 -4.61 15.48 -2.69
CA VAL A 75 -4.93 15.94 -1.33
C VAL A 75 -3.66 16.41 -0.59
N GLN A 76 -2.56 15.66 -0.67
CA GLN A 76 -1.28 16.06 -0.07
C GLN A 76 -0.70 17.35 -0.66
N ARG A 77 -0.82 17.55 -1.99
CA ARG A 77 -0.39 18.79 -2.65
C ARG A 77 -1.14 20.02 -2.12
N ARG A 78 -2.44 19.88 -1.87
CA ARG A 78 -3.27 20.98 -1.34
C ARG A 78 -2.92 21.34 0.10
N SER A 79 -2.58 20.35 0.92
CA SER A 79 -2.10 20.58 2.29
C SER A 79 -0.75 21.29 2.34
N ARG A 80 0.15 21.04 1.38
CA ARG A 80 1.42 21.79 1.24
C ARG A 80 1.23 23.22 0.74
N ALA A 81 0.30 23.44 -0.18
CA ALA A 81 0.01 24.77 -0.75
C ALA A 81 -0.62 25.74 0.27
N THR A 82 -1.11 25.24 1.40
CA THR A 82 -1.77 26.04 2.45
C THR A 82 -0.92 26.12 3.74
N GLY A 83 0.36 25.73 3.69
CA GLY A 83 1.28 25.86 4.82
C GLY A 83 1.54 27.34 5.17
N PRO A 84 1.69 27.70 6.46
CA PRO A 84 1.82 29.09 6.88
C PRO A 84 3.03 29.77 6.23
N PRO A 85 2.95 31.08 5.91
CA PRO A 85 4.05 31.80 5.29
C PRO A 85 5.29 31.65 6.16
N GLU A 86 6.40 31.26 5.54
CA GLU A 86 7.70 31.18 6.18
C GLU A 86 8.03 32.57 6.75
N THR A 87 7.89 32.75 8.07
CA THR A 87 8.44 33.92 8.73
C THR A 87 9.95 33.75 8.72
N PRO A 88 10.71 34.65 8.06
CA PRO A 88 12.16 34.60 8.08
C PRO A 88 12.62 34.61 9.53
N VAL A 89 13.40 33.60 9.90
CA VAL A 89 13.99 33.50 11.24
C VAL A 89 14.94 34.69 11.42
N THR A 90 14.61 35.58 12.35
CA THR A 90 15.51 36.59 12.93
C THR A 90 15.48 36.46 14.44
#